data_AF-F3FTL6-F1
#
_entry.id   AF-F3FTL6-F1
#
_cell.length_a   1.000
_cell.length_b   1.000
_cell.length_c   1.000
_cell.angle_alpha   90.00
_cell.angle_beta   90.00
_cell.angle_gamma   90.00
#
_symmetry.space_group_name_H-M   'P 1'
#
loop_
_entity.id
_entity.type
_entity.pdbx_description
1 polymer ?
#
loop_
_entity_poly.entity_id
_entity_poly.type
_entity_poly.pdbx_seq_one_letter_code
_entity_poly.pdbx_strand_id
1 'polypeptide(L)' 'MGVLAAKARKTVLLTGTLMGGYADDLFYLLFRILTRRMIEDGYQPNARGSMAPAAMSFMRDHGVLKDIYTERDGS' A
#
# COMPACT_ATOMS: atom_id res chain seq x y z
N MET A 1 -0.56 9.36 -13.08
CA MET A 1 -0.55 7.93 -13.48
C MET A 1 -1.92 7.27 -13.47
N GLY A 2 -2.73 7.34 -12.40
CA GLY A 2 -4.02 6.61 -12.34
C GLY A 2 -4.99 6.87 -13.50
N VAL A 3 -5.16 8.13 -13.93
CA VAL A 3 -6.03 8.48 -15.07
C VAL A 3 -5.54 7.86 -16.40
N LEU A 4 -4.22 7.84 -16.62
CA LEU A 4 -3.64 7.26 -17.83
C LEU A 4 -3.75 5.74 -17.83
N ALA A 5 -3.47 5.10 -16.70
CA ALA A 5 -3.64 3.66 -16.53
C ALA A 5 -5.10 3.24 -16.78
N ALA A 6 -6.07 4.02 -16.28
CA ALA A 6 -7.50 3.75 -16.49
C ALA A 6 -7.97 3.92 -17.96
N LYS A 7 -7.21 4.64 -18.79
CA LYS A 7 -7.51 4.80 -20.24
C LYS A 7 -6.73 3.82 -21.12
N ALA A 8 -5.81 3.05 -20.56
CA ALA A 8 -5.08 2.02 -21.27
C ALA A 8 -5.78 0.66 -21.11
N ARG A 9 -5.77 -0.16 -22.17
CA ARG A 9 -6.26 -1.56 -22.08
C ARG A 9 -5.32 -2.46 -21.29
N LYS A 10 -4.02 -2.13 -21.29
CA LYS A 10 -2.96 -2.87 -20.61
C LYS A 10 -1.98 -1.87 -20.04
N THR A 11 -1.50 -2.12 -18.82
CA THR A 11 -0.48 -1.30 -18.16
C THR A 11 0.64 -2.22 -17.70
N VAL A 12 1.89 -1.84 -17.99
CA VAL A 12 3.10 -2.53 -17.53
C VAL A 12 3.83 -1.58 -16.59
N LEU A 13 4.16 -2.06 -15.40
CA LEU A 13 4.96 -1.32 -14.43
C LEU A 13 6.41 -1.79 -14.53
N LEU A 14 7.31 -0.88 -14.90
CA LEU A 14 8.75 -1.12 -14.86
C LEU A 14 9.34 -0.30 -13.72
N THR A 15 9.99 -0.97 -12.77
CA THR A 15 10.70 -0.33 -11.66
C THR A 15 12.18 -0.70 -11.75
N GLY A 16 13.07 0.28 -11.54
CA GLY A 16 14.51 0.05 -11.56
C GLY A 16 15.00 -0.70 -10.32
N THR A 17 14.53 -0.25 -9.15
CA THR A 17 14.74 -0.87 -7.83
C THR A 17 13.54 -0.46 -6.99
N LEU A 18 12.87 -1.38 -6.29
CA LEU A 18 11.95 -1.00 -5.22
C LEU A 18 12.81 -0.28 -4.17
N MET A 19 12.52 0.97 -3.80
CA MET A 19 13.32 1.81 -2.87
C MET A 19 13.45 1.15 -1.47
N GLY A 20 14.19 0.05 -1.37
CA GLY A 20 14.28 -0.83 -0.20
C GLY A 20 13.40 -2.09 -0.23
N GLY A 21 12.61 -2.34 -1.28
CA GLY A 21 11.79 -3.56 -1.38
C GLY A 21 10.54 -3.57 -0.50
N TYR A 22 10.19 -2.44 0.10
CA TYR A 22 9.14 -2.36 1.10
C TYR A 22 7.73 -2.33 0.48
N ALA A 23 6.77 -2.90 1.23
CA ALA A 23 5.40 -3.05 0.78
C ALA A 23 4.63 -1.71 0.69
N ASP A 24 5.04 -0.69 1.43
CA ASP A 24 4.48 0.67 1.35
C ASP A 24 4.75 1.35 0.01
N ASP A 25 5.95 1.20 -0.55
CA ASP A 25 6.30 1.73 -1.87
C ASP A 25 5.46 1.06 -2.97
N LEU A 26 5.23 -0.25 -2.84
CA LEU A 26 4.39 -1.02 -3.77
C LEU A 26 2.92 -0.61 -3.69
N PHE A 27 2.40 -0.37 -2.48
CA PHE A 27 1.00 -0.05 -2.26
C PHE A 27 0.52 1.07 -3.19
N TYR A 28 1.22 2.20 -3.22
CA TYR A 28 0.79 3.35 -4.03
C TYR A 28 0.97 3.16 -5.54
N LEU A 29 1.84 2.25 -5.98
CA LEU A 29 1.97 1.90 -7.40
C LEU A 29 0.82 1.00 -7.82
N LEU A 30 0.57 -0.06 -7.04
CA LEU A 30 -0.52 -1.00 -7.25
C LEU A 30 -1.87 -0.29 -7.17
N PHE A 31 -2.09 0.58 -6.18
CA PHE A 31 -3.34 1.32 -6.06
C PHE A 31 -3.62 2.23 -7.26
N ARG A 32 -2.59 2.74 -7.95
CA ARG A 32 -2.77 3.58 -9.14
C ARG A 32 -3.05 2.78 -10.41
N ILE A 33 -2.63 1.51 -10.49
CA ILE A 33 -2.75 0.68 -11.70
C ILE A 33 -3.90 -0.30 -11.59
N LEU A 34 -4.14 -0.81 -10.38
CA LEU A 34 -5.12 -1.85 -10.04
C LEU A 34 -6.14 -1.34 -9.02
N THR A 35 -6.51 -0.05 -9.09
CA THR A 35 -7.37 0.63 -8.09
C THR A 35 -8.61 -0.18 -7.74
N ARG A 36 -9.34 -0.65 -8.76
CA ARG A 36 -10.57 -1.42 -8.56
C ARG A 36 -10.30 -2.70 -7.78
N ARG A 37 -9.25 -3.43 -8.12
CA ARG A 37 -8.89 -4.68 -7.45
C ARG A 37 -8.48 -4.43 -6.00
N MET A 38 -7.67 -3.40 -5.76
CA MET A 38 -7.25 -3.04 -4.40
C MET A 38 -8.43 -2.65 -3.51
N ILE A 39 -9.44 -1.96 -4.05
CA ILE A 39 -10.69 -1.65 -3.34
C ILE A 39 -11.52 -2.91 -3.05
N GLU A 40 -11.59 -3.84 -4.01
CA GLU A 40 -12.24 -5.16 -3.87
C GLU A 40 -11.53 -6.01 -2.80
N ASP A 41 -10.21 -5.89 -2.69
CA ASP A 41 -9.38 -6.54 -1.67
C ASP A 41 -9.44 -5.83 -0.29
N GLY A 42 -10.22 -4.74 -0.16
CA GLY A 42 -10.50 -4.05 1.11
C GLY A 42 -9.59 -2.85 1.41
N TYR A 43 -8.63 -2.54 0.55
CA TYR A 43 -7.77 -1.37 0.71
C TYR A 43 -8.49 -0.11 0.25
N GLN A 44 -9.10 0.63 1.19
CA GLN A 44 -9.96 1.77 0.89
C GLN A 44 -9.56 3.04 1.66
N PRO A 45 -9.80 4.23 1.10
CA PRO A 45 -9.61 5.46 1.86
C PRO A 45 -10.58 5.50 3.03
N ASN A 46 -10.12 6.02 4.16
CA ASN A 46 -11.01 6.24 5.30
C ASN A 46 -12.00 7.38 5.03
N ALA A 47 -12.94 7.61 5.96
CA ALA A 47 -13.95 8.67 5.85
C ALA A 47 -13.38 10.10 5.68
N ARG A 48 -12.10 10.31 5.99
CA ARG A 48 -11.38 11.59 5.79
C ARG A 48 -10.57 11.63 4.49
N GLY A 49 -10.70 10.62 3.63
CA GLY A 49 -10.00 10.49 2.36
C GLY A 49 -8.55 10.01 2.46
N SER A 50 -8.08 9.62 3.66
CA SER A 50 -6.70 9.16 3.84
C SER A 50 -6.54 7.68 3.48
N MET A 51 -5.48 7.38 2.73
CA MET A 51 -5.05 6.01 2.40
C MET A 51 -4.11 5.40 3.45
N ALA A 52 -3.71 6.14 4.47
CA ALA A 52 -2.75 5.64 5.45
C ALA A 52 -3.21 4.34 6.14
N PRO A 53 -4.48 4.18 6.55
CA PRO A 53 -4.95 2.91 7.12
C PRO A 53 -4.90 1.75 6.12
N ALA A 54 -5.24 1.99 4.86
CA ALA A 54 -5.18 0.97 3.81
C ALA A 54 -3.74 0.54 3.49
N ALA A 55 -2.81 1.50 3.43
CA ALA A 55 -1.38 1.21 3.27
C ALA A 55 -0.84 0.39 4.44
N MET A 56 -1.23 0.74 5.69
CA MET A 56 -0.88 -0.05 6.88
C MET A 56 -1.44 -1.47 6.83
N SER A 57 -2.69 -1.66 6.38
CA SER A 57 -3.27 -3.00 6.20
C SER A 57 -2.49 -3.78 5.16
N PHE A 58 -2.21 -3.19 4.00
CA PHE A 58 -1.44 -3.82 2.94
C PHE A 58 -0.04 -4.25 3.42
N MET A 59 0.62 -3.43 4.24
CA MET A 59 1.90 -3.81 4.85
C MET A 59 1.77 -4.94 5.87
N ARG A 60 0.65 -5.06 6.60
CA ARG A 60 0.40 -6.21 7.49
C ARG A 60 0.18 -7.49 6.69
N ASP A 61 -0.51 -7.40 5.58
CA ASP A 61 -0.88 -8.55 4.76
C ASP A 61 0.29 -9.05 3.89
N HIS A 62 1.13 -8.13 3.40
CA HIS A 62 2.13 -8.42 2.37
C HIS A 62 3.56 -7.96 2.70
N GLY A 63 3.74 -7.17 3.76
CA GLY A 63 5.03 -6.64 4.18
C GLY A 63 5.63 -7.39 5.37
N VAL A 64 6.79 -6.91 5.82
CA VAL A 64 7.41 -7.33 7.08
C VAL A 64 7.32 -6.15 8.04
N LEU A 65 6.49 -6.27 9.07
CA LEU A 65 6.33 -5.26 10.11
C LEU A 65 7.01 -5.72 11.39
N LYS A 66 7.75 -4.81 12.02
CA LYS A 66 8.34 -5.02 13.34
C LYS A 66 7.63 -4.12 14.33
N ASP A 67 6.89 -4.71 15.26
CA ASP A 67 6.34 -4.00 16.40
C ASP A 67 7.43 -3.87 17.48
N ILE A 68 7.60 -2.66 18.02
CA ILE A 68 8.56 -2.36 19.08
C ILE A 68 7.77 -2.05 20.34
N TYR A 69 7.98 -2.87 21.39
CA TYR A 69 7.35 -2.68 22.70
C TYR A 69 8.41 -2.27 23.72
N THR A 70 8.07 -1.30 24.56
CA THR A 70 8.89 -0.89 25.71
C THR A 70 8.12 -1.26 26.97
N GLU A 71 8.60 -2.26 27.70
CA GLU A 71 8.06 -2.65 28.99
C GLU A 71 8.76 -1.83 30.09
N ARG A 72 8.00 -1.26 31.02
CA ARG A 72 8.53 -0.64 32.24
C ARG A 72 8.09 -1.51 33.39
N ASP A 73 9.05 -2.22 34.00
CA ASP A 73 8.79 -2.92 35.25
C ASP A 73 8.41 -1.89 36.31
N GLY A 74 7.23 -2.09 36.89
CA GLY A 74 6.72 -1.26 37.97
C GLY A 74 7.53 -1.50 39.23
N SER A 75 8.25 -0.45 39.67
CA SER A 75 8.82 -0.33 41.01
C SER A 75 7.76 0.05 42.03
#